data_AF-A0A9D4AC60-F1
#
_entry.id   AF-A0A9D4AC60-F1
#
_cell.length_a   1.000
_cell.length_b   1.000
_cell.length_c   1.000
_cell.angle_alpha   90.00
_cell.angle_beta   90.00
_cell.angle_gamma   90.00
#
_symmetry.space_group_name_H-M   'P 1'
#
loop_
_entity.id
_entity.type
_entity.pdbx_description
1 polymer ?
#
loop_
_entity_poly.entity_id
_entity_poly.type
_entity_poly.pdbx_seq_one_letter_code
_entity_poly.pdbx_strand_id
1 'polypeptide(L)'
;MHIARSKSFACIVEAEELSSGQKVGRLQLFEITHRKKDVSPMTSEAGEIMEKLKDKKAEYEAISSSDSSVNLDDIDNKIIAEVLGPERYGRVQFQGFGVNPTQYFGSSLQQYMSSRSQAQAEVQRLKDQMT
;
A
#
# COMPACT_ATOMS: atom_id res chain seq x y z
N MET A 1 12.73 -7.12 10.91
CA MET A 1 11.65 -6.76 11.86
C MET A 1 10.37 -7.45 11.39
N HIS A 2 9.85 -8.43 12.14
CA HIS A 2 8.60 -9.12 11.81
C HIS A 2 7.41 -8.35 12.40
N ILE A 3 6.60 -7.73 11.54
CA ILE A 3 5.49 -6.84 11.94
C ILE A 3 4.27 -7.67 12.39
N ALA A 4 3.94 -8.76 11.69
CA ALA A 4 2.78 -9.61 11.98
C ALA A 4 3.03 -10.73 13.04
N ARG A 5 4.12 -10.64 13.81
CA ARG A 5 4.59 -11.73 14.69
C ARG A 5 4.63 -13.07 13.91
N SER A 6 4.05 -14.14 14.45
CA SER A 6 3.93 -15.47 13.82
C SER A 6 2.63 -15.64 13.02
N LYS A 7 1.78 -14.61 12.90
CA LYS A 7 0.52 -14.67 12.17
C LYS A 7 0.68 -14.07 10.78
N SER A 8 -0.03 -14.61 9.80
CA SER A 8 -0.16 -13.99 8.48
C SER A 8 -1.16 -12.82 8.55
N PHE A 9 -1.11 -11.92 7.56
CA PHE A 9 -2.13 -10.87 7.43
C PHE A 9 -3.54 -11.45 7.31
N ALA A 10 -3.72 -12.56 6.58
CA ALA A 10 -5.01 -13.23 6.44
C ALA A 10 -5.57 -13.68 7.79
N CYS A 11 -4.75 -14.29 8.66
CA CYS A 11 -5.19 -14.70 9.99
C CYS A 11 -5.51 -13.50 10.91
N ILE A 12 -4.88 -12.35 10.69
CA ILE A 12 -5.17 -11.12 11.44
C ILE A 12 -6.53 -10.57 11.00
N VAL A 13 -6.78 -10.48 9.69
CA VAL A 13 -8.06 -10.05 9.12
C VAL A 13 -9.18 -10.96 9.63
N GLU A 14 -9.06 -12.27 9.46
CA GLU A 14 -10.10 -13.22 9.87
C GLU A 14 -10.44 -13.10 11.37
N ALA A 15 -9.43 -13.03 12.24
CA ALA A 15 -9.64 -12.89 13.67
C ALA A 15 -10.35 -11.58 14.04
N GLU A 16 -9.97 -10.48 13.38
CA GLU A 16 -10.57 -9.17 13.63
C GLU A 16 -12.00 -9.08 13.08
N GLU A 17 -12.26 -9.60 11.87
CA GLU A 17 -13.60 -9.68 11.28
C GLU A 17 -14.54 -10.53 12.13
N LEU A 18 -14.05 -11.65 12.68
CA LEU A 18 -14.81 -12.49 13.60
C LEU A 18 -15.14 -11.77 14.92
N SER A 19 -14.24 -10.93 15.43
CA SER A 19 -14.47 -10.19 16.68
C SER A 19 -15.33 -8.93 16.52
N SER A 20 -15.18 -8.23 15.39
CA SER A 20 -15.86 -6.95 15.12
C SER A 20 -17.18 -7.13 14.39
N GLY A 21 -17.37 -8.26 13.70
CA GLY A 21 -18.51 -8.52 12.82
C GLY A 21 -18.51 -7.64 11.56
N GLN A 22 -17.43 -6.91 11.30
CA GLN A 22 -17.29 -5.98 10.18
C GLN A 22 -16.09 -6.38 9.32
N LYS A 23 -16.16 -6.07 8.02
CA LYS A 23 -15.02 -6.28 7.13
C LYS A 23 -13.87 -5.37 7.51
N VAL A 24 -12.65 -5.92 7.53
CA VAL A 24 -11.46 -5.15 7.87
C VAL A 24 -10.91 -4.47 6.62
N GLY A 25 -10.95 -3.14 6.61
CA GLY A 25 -10.38 -2.31 5.55
C GLY A 25 -8.85 -2.27 5.56
N ARG A 26 -8.25 -1.70 4.50
CA ARG A 26 -6.79 -1.60 4.37
C ARG A 26 -6.19 -0.71 5.46
N LEU A 27 -6.85 0.40 5.78
CA LEU A 27 -6.41 1.32 6.82
C LEU A 27 -6.44 0.67 8.21
N GLN A 28 -7.51 -0.08 8.51
CA GLN A 28 -7.65 -0.79 9.78
C GLN A 28 -6.60 -1.91 9.91
N LEU A 29 -6.34 -2.65 8.84
CA LEU A 29 -5.28 -3.67 8.82
C LEU A 29 -3.90 -3.07 9.10
N PHE A 30 -3.61 -1.86 8.60
CA PHE A 30 -2.37 -1.15 8.92
C PHE A 30 -2.28 -0.83 10.41
N GLU A 31 -3.34 -0.27 11.01
CA GLU A 31 -3.37 0.05 12.44
C GLU A 31 -3.11 -1.18 13.31
N ILE A 32 -3.78 -2.29 13.02
CA ILE A 32 -3.65 -3.54 13.81
C ILE A 32 -2.24 -4.11 13.69
N THR A 33 -1.67 -4.12 12.50
CA THR A 33 -0.37 -4.74 12.23
C THR A 33 0.80 -3.91 12.75
N HIS A 34 0.66 -2.58 12.79
CA HIS A 34 1.73 -1.67 13.21
C HIS A 34 1.58 -1.19 14.66
N ARG A 35 0.65 -1.78 15.43
CA ARG A 35 0.53 -1.60 16.88
C ARG A 35 1.18 -2.74 17.67
N LYS A 36 1.73 -2.37 18.82
CA LYS A 36 2.18 -3.30 19.86
C LYS A 36 0.97 -3.83 20.65
N LYS A 37 1.23 -4.78 21.55
CA LYS A 37 0.18 -5.35 22.43
C LYS A 37 -0.40 -4.32 23.42
N ASP A 38 0.39 -3.32 23.76
CA ASP A 38 0.00 -2.19 24.60
C ASP A 38 -0.72 -1.08 23.81
N VAL A 39 -1.09 -1.35 22.55
CA VAL A 39 -1.77 -0.42 21.62
C VAL A 39 -0.88 0.75 21.16
N SER A 40 0.34 0.87 21.66
CA SER A 40 1.30 1.89 21.19
C SER A 40 1.79 1.57 19.76
N PRO A 41 2.13 2.59 18.96
CA PRO A 41 2.72 2.35 17.64
C PRO A 41 4.09 1.66 17.77
N MET A 42 4.42 0.81 16.80
CA MET A 42 5.70 0.09 16.80
C MET A 42 6.91 1.03 16.68
N THR A 43 6.79 2.11 15.91
CA THR A 43 7.80 3.16 15.71
C THR A 43 7.13 4.54 15.76
N SER A 44 7.92 5.60 15.98
CA SER A 44 7.41 6.98 15.91
C SER A 44 6.85 7.32 14.52
N GLU A 45 7.54 6.89 13.46
CA GLU A 45 7.08 7.06 12.06
C GLU A 45 5.74 6.37 11.82
N ALA A 46 5.55 5.14 12.30
CA ALA A 46 4.27 4.46 12.18
C ALA A 46 3.16 5.20 12.94
N GLY A 47 3.48 5.79 14.09
CA GLY A 47 2.57 6.66 14.84
C GLY A 47 2.15 7.89 14.03
N GLU A 48 3.10 8.59 13.43
CA GLU A 48 2.82 9.76 12.58
C GLU A 48 1.96 9.40 11.35
N ILE A 49 2.27 8.27 10.71
CA ILE A 49 1.47 7.78 9.57
C ILE A 49 0.05 7.42 10.03
N MET A 50 -0.11 6.76 11.18
CA MET A 50 -1.45 6.43 11.72
C MET A 50 -2.29 7.70 11.98
N GLU A 51 -1.70 8.77 12.52
CA GLU A 51 -2.42 10.03 12.71
C GLU A 51 -2.85 10.64 11.37
N LYS A 52 -1.93 10.74 10.40
CA LYS A 52 -2.26 11.27 9.06
C LYS A 52 -3.38 10.49 8.38
N LEU A 53 -3.37 9.15 8.49
CA LEU A 53 -4.41 8.30 7.92
C LEU A 53 -5.77 8.53 8.61
N LYS A 54 -5.79 8.71 9.93
CA LYS A 54 -7.03 9.02 10.67
C LYS A 54 -7.60 10.38 10.30
N ASP A 55 -6.76 11.40 10.22
CA ASP A 55 -7.18 12.76 9.84
C ASP A 55 -7.79 12.76 8.44
N LYS A 56 -7.12 12.08 7.49
CA LYS A 56 -7.61 11.95 6.11
C LYS A 56 -8.90 11.15 6.02
N LYS A 57 -9.02 10.06 6.79
CA LYS A 57 -10.26 9.28 6.84
C LYS A 57 -11.44 10.12 7.34
N ALA A 58 -11.24 10.93 8.38
CA ALA A 58 -12.27 11.85 8.88
C ALA A 58 -12.66 12.92 7.85
N GLU A 59 -11.68 13.48 7.12
CA GLU A 59 -11.92 14.42 6.01
C GLU A 59 -12.80 13.78 4.92
N TYR A 60 -12.47 12.56 4.48
CA TYR A 60 -13.21 11.86 3.44
C TYR A 60 -14.58 11.33 3.90
N GLU A 61 -14.74 10.93 5.17
CA GLU A 61 -16.05 10.55 5.72
C GLU A 61 -17.00 11.76 5.76
N ALA A 62 -16.49 12.94 6.10
CA ALA A 62 -17.28 14.17 6.06
C ALA A 62 -17.74 14.52 4.63
N ILE A 63 -16.89 14.28 3.63
CA ILE A 63 -17.21 14.53 2.21
C ILE A 63 -18.17 13.45 1.67
N SER A 64 -17.94 12.17 2.01
CA SER A 64 -18.77 11.03 1.59
C SER A 64 -20.20 11.13 2.11
N SER A 65 -20.41 11.77 3.26
CA SER A 65 -21.76 12.11 3.74
C SER A 65 -22.58 12.95 2.74
N SER A 66 -21.94 13.59 1.75
CA SER A 66 -22.60 14.38 0.71
C SER A 66 -22.72 13.67 -0.64
N ASP A 67 -21.94 12.61 -0.91
CA ASP A 67 -21.90 11.93 -2.21
C ASP A 67 -21.90 10.41 -2.00
N SER A 68 -23.10 9.81 -2.01
CA SER A 68 -23.30 8.38 -1.68
C SER A 68 -22.81 7.41 -2.75
N SER A 69 -22.16 7.91 -3.81
CA SER A 69 -21.68 7.11 -4.94
C SER A 69 -20.25 6.57 -4.76
N VAL A 70 -19.55 7.02 -3.71
CA VAL A 70 -18.12 6.75 -3.52
C VAL A 70 -17.91 5.39 -2.85
N ASN A 71 -17.13 4.52 -3.49
CA ASN A 71 -16.78 3.19 -2.94
C ASN A 71 -15.76 3.33 -1.79
N LEU A 72 -16.03 2.69 -0.64
CA LEU A 72 -15.16 2.72 0.55
C LEU A 72 -13.73 2.21 0.26
N ASP A 73 -13.58 1.16 -0.54
CA ASP A 73 -12.25 0.65 -0.91
C ASP A 73 -11.49 1.66 -1.78
N ASP A 74 -12.20 2.43 -2.59
CA ASP A 74 -11.63 3.49 -3.42
C ASP A 74 -11.18 4.69 -2.58
N ILE A 75 -11.93 5.01 -1.52
CA ILE A 75 -11.56 6.03 -0.51
C ILE A 75 -10.30 5.61 0.23
N ASP A 76 -10.24 4.38 0.75
CA ASP A 76 -9.05 3.85 1.44
C ASP A 76 -7.83 3.93 0.52
N ASN A 77 -7.93 3.46 -0.72
CA ASN A 77 -6.82 3.50 -1.69
C ASN A 77 -6.36 4.94 -1.98
N LYS A 78 -7.30 5.88 -2.07
CA LYS A 78 -7.00 7.30 -2.31
C LYS A 78 -6.28 7.94 -1.11
N ILE A 79 -6.76 7.69 0.11
CA ILE A 79 -6.12 8.15 1.35
C ILE A 79 -4.69 7.62 1.45
N ILE A 80 -4.51 6.33 1.15
CA ILE A 80 -3.21 5.67 1.12
C ILE A 80 -2.27 6.37 0.13
N ALA A 81 -2.75 6.65 -1.08
CA ALA A 81 -1.98 7.32 -2.11
C ALA A 81 -1.60 8.76 -1.73
N GLU A 82 -2.45 9.47 -0.98
CA GLU A 82 -2.15 10.82 -0.48
C GLU A 82 -1.11 10.82 0.65
N VAL A 83 -1.20 9.87 1.59
CA VAL A 83 -0.33 9.84 2.79
C VAL A 83 1.04 9.21 2.48
N LEU A 84 1.06 8.12 1.71
CA LEU A 84 2.28 7.35 1.42
C LEU A 84 2.75 7.45 -0.03
N GLY A 85 2.00 8.13 -0.89
CA GLY A 85 2.25 8.18 -2.33
C GLY A 85 1.57 7.03 -3.09
N PRO A 86 1.44 7.14 -4.42
CA PRO A 86 0.72 6.14 -5.22
C PRO A 86 1.39 4.77 -5.17
N GLU A 87 0.56 3.73 -5.15
CA GLU A 87 1.00 2.34 -5.20
C GLU A 87 1.78 2.07 -6.49
N ARG A 88 2.92 1.36 -6.39
CA ARG A 88 3.76 1.05 -7.54
C ARG A 88 3.55 -0.39 -7.99
N TYR A 89 3.64 -0.62 -9.30
CA TYR A 89 3.45 -1.94 -9.89
C TYR A 89 4.27 -3.03 -9.17
N GLY A 90 3.59 -4.11 -8.78
CA GLY A 90 4.18 -5.23 -8.04
C GLY A 90 4.41 -5.00 -6.55
N ARG A 91 3.89 -3.91 -5.97
CA ARG A 91 4.04 -3.61 -4.54
C ARG A 91 2.78 -3.01 -3.93
N VAL A 92 2.17 -3.77 -3.03
CA VAL A 92 1.06 -3.27 -2.22
C VAL A 92 1.61 -2.52 -1.01
N GLN A 93 1.41 -1.21 -0.98
CA GLN A 93 1.68 -0.43 0.23
C GLN A 93 0.86 -1.00 1.39
N PHE A 94 1.45 -1.00 2.59
CA PHE A 94 0.92 -1.59 3.84
C PHE A 94 1.00 -3.11 4.01
N GLN A 95 0.86 -3.91 2.95
CA GLN A 95 0.98 -5.38 3.03
C GLN A 95 2.42 -5.90 2.86
N GLY A 96 3.33 -5.06 2.40
CA GLY A 96 4.71 -5.46 2.14
C GLY A 96 5.66 -4.27 2.21
N PHE A 97 5.96 -3.82 3.43
CA PHE A 97 7.18 -3.05 3.69
C PHE A 97 8.38 -3.99 3.60
N GLY A 98 8.71 -4.42 2.38
CA GLY A 98 10.02 -4.95 2.06
C GLY A 98 10.99 -3.80 1.86
N VAL A 99 12.26 -3.99 2.25
CA VAL A 99 13.38 -3.16 1.79
C VAL A 99 13.17 -2.84 0.32
N ASN A 100 13.41 -1.58 -0.08
CA ASN A 100 13.48 -1.24 -1.48
C ASN A 100 14.46 -2.25 -2.15
N PRO A 101 14.02 -3.13 -3.06
CA PRO A 101 14.86 -4.04 -3.84
C PRO A 101 16.03 -3.34 -4.52
N THR A 102 16.04 -2.00 -4.59
CA THR A 102 17.22 -1.22 -4.98
C THR A 102 18.42 -1.49 -4.06
N GLN A 103 18.21 -1.76 -2.77
CA GLN A 103 19.30 -2.01 -1.80
C GLN A 103 19.73 -3.49 -1.74
N TYR A 104 18.97 -4.42 -2.32
CA TYR A 104 19.32 -5.85 -2.34
C TYR A 104 19.77 -6.32 -3.73
N PHE A 105 19.18 -5.76 -4.80
CA PHE A 105 19.57 -6.01 -6.19
C PHE A 105 20.38 -4.84 -6.74
N GLY A 106 21.58 -4.63 -6.18
CA GLY A 106 22.59 -3.84 -6.87
C GLY A 106 22.83 -4.44 -8.25
N SER A 107 22.55 -3.65 -9.30
CA SER A 107 22.83 -3.89 -10.73
C SER A 107 21.77 -4.63 -11.58
N SER A 108 21.02 -5.61 -11.08
CA SER A 108 20.13 -6.43 -11.96
C SER A 108 18.84 -5.70 -12.39
N LEU A 109 18.32 -4.79 -11.56
CA LEU A 109 17.18 -3.93 -11.92
C LEU A 109 17.53 -2.94 -13.03
N GLN A 110 18.78 -2.47 -13.06
CA GLN A 110 19.28 -1.59 -14.12
C GLN A 110 19.33 -2.31 -15.46
N GLN A 111 19.75 -3.59 -15.47
CA GLN A 111 19.71 -4.43 -16.66
C GLN A 111 18.28 -4.68 -17.14
N TYR A 112 17.34 -4.97 -16.24
CA TYR A 112 15.91 -5.11 -16.61
C TYR A 112 15.34 -3.82 -17.21
N MET A 113 15.66 -2.65 -16.63
CA MET A 113 15.23 -1.36 -17.16
C MET A 113 15.86 -1.06 -18.53
N SER A 114 17.16 -1.34 -18.70
CA SER A 114 17.87 -1.15 -19.96
C SER A 114 17.32 -2.06 -21.07
N SER A 115 17.04 -3.32 -20.76
CA SER A 115 16.43 -4.27 -21.69
C SER A 115 15.01 -3.86 -22.11
N ARG A 116 14.21 -3.32 -21.18
CA ARG A 116 12.86 -2.82 -21.50
C ARG A 116 12.91 -1.60 -22.42
N SER A 117 13.80 -0.65 -22.15
CA SER A 117 14.00 0.52 -23.01
C SER A 117 14.48 0.12 -24.40
N GLN A 118 15.39 -0.86 -24.49
CA GLN A 118 15.86 -1.39 -25.77
C GLN A 118 14.73 -2.09 -26.54
N ALA A 119 13.93 -2.93 -25.89
CA ALA A 119 12.79 -3.61 -26.52
C ALA A 119 11.76 -2.60 -27.05
N GLN A 120 11.52 -1.51 -26.32
CA GLN A 120 10.58 -0.47 -26.72
C GLN A 120 11.11 0.35 -27.92
N ALA A 121 12.42 0.60 -27.98
CA ALA A 121 13.07 1.24 -29.12
C ALA A 121 13.06 0.35 -30.38
N GLU A 122 13.29 -0.96 -30.24
CA GLU A 122 13.22 -1.93 -31.33
C GLU A 122 11.81 -2.01 -31.94
N VAL A 123 10.78 -2.05 -31.08
CA VAL A 123 9.37 -2.02 -31.51
C VAL A 123 9.04 -0.73 -32.26
N GLN A 124 9.55 0.42 -31.80
CA GLN A 124 9.32 1.68 -32.49
C GLN A 124 10.00 1.71 -33.86
N ARG A 125 11.25 1.25 -33.95
CA ARG A 125 12.00 1.14 -35.21
C ARG A 125 11.30 0.25 -36.24
N LEU A 126 10.73 -0.87 -35.80
CA LEU A 126 9.96 -1.76 -36.66
C LEU A 126 8.67 -1.10 -37.18
N LYS A 127 7.99 -0.31 -36.36
CA LYS A 127 6.81 0.47 -36.78
C LYS A 127 7.16 1.51 -37.84
N ASP A 128 8.29 2.20 -37.66
CA ASP A 128 8.74 3.23 -38.59
C ASP A 128 9.19 2.63 -39.94
N GLN A 129 9.55 1.35 -40.01
CA GLN A 129 9.84 0.64 -41.27
C GLN A 129 8.60 0.18 -42.05
N MET A 130 7.43 0.17 -41.41
CA MET A 130 6.16 -0.20 -42.05
C MET A 130 5.35 1.01 -42.53
N THR A 131 5.91 2.21 -42.42
CA THR A 131 5.37 3.47 -42.99
C THR A 131 6.18 3.84 -44.22
#